data_AF-A0A381DJR5-F1
#
_entry.id   AF-A0A381DJR5-F1
#
_cell.length_a   1.000
_cell.length_b   1.000
_cell.length_c   1.000
_cell.angle_alpha   90.00
_cell.angle_beta   90.00
_cell.angle_gamma   90.00
#
_symmetry.space_group_name_H-M   'P 1'
#
loop_
_entity.id
_entity.type
_entity.pdbx_description
1 polymer ?
#
loop_
_entity_poly.entity_id
_entity_poly.type
_entity_poly.pdbx_seq_one_letter_code
_entity_poly.pdbx_strand_id
1 'polypeptide(L)'
;MSLNKTKFFKFIFRTFIAVFVGYFLSYKFAIKLPEILNLSNQNKIVFANFFLMGFFTFWAMLSYILDAKYIIIFCIILLGWTIIL
;
A
#
# COMPACT_ATOMS: atom_id res chain seq x y z
N MET A 1 -16.00 -28.50 -8.71
CA MET A 1 -15.37 -27.93 -7.49
C MET A 1 -14.03 -27.20 -7.75
N SER A 2 -13.50 -27.10 -8.99
CA SER A 2 -12.21 -26.43 -9.27
C SER A 2 -12.28 -24.90 -9.42
N LEU A 3 -13.45 -24.33 -9.77
CA LEU A 3 -13.65 -22.88 -9.92
C LEU A 3 -13.40 -22.07 -8.64
N ASN A 4 -13.53 -22.69 -7.46
CA ASN A 4 -13.36 -22.00 -6.18
C ASN A 4 -11.88 -21.79 -5.81
N LYS A 5 -11.00 -22.74 -6.16
CA LYS A 5 -9.56 -22.64 -5.87
C LYS A 5 -8.92 -21.47 -6.62
N THR A 6 -9.24 -21.26 -7.89
CA THR A 6 -8.65 -20.18 -8.70
C THR A 6 -9.04 -18.79 -8.19
N LYS A 7 -10.27 -18.61 -7.70
CA LYS A 7 -10.72 -17.35 -7.07
C LYS A 7 -10.02 -17.12 -5.73
N PHE A 8 -9.88 -18.18 -4.92
CA PHE A 8 -9.18 -18.13 -3.65
C PHE A 8 -7.69 -17.77 -3.79
N PHE A 9 -6.97 -18.39 -4.73
CA PHE A 9 -5.57 -18.03 -5.00
C PHE A 9 -5.42 -16.58 -5.48
N LYS A 10 -6.34 -16.07 -6.31
CA LYS A 10 -6.37 -14.66 -6.71
C LYS A 10 -6.59 -13.73 -5.52
N PHE A 11 -7.45 -14.10 -4.58
CA PHE A 11 -7.69 -13.33 -3.36
C PHE A 11 -6.45 -13.29 -2.45
N ILE A 12 -5.82 -14.45 -2.21
CA ILE A 12 -4.58 -14.52 -1.43
C ILE A 12 -3.48 -13.68 -2.07
N PHE A 13 -3.29 -13.80 -3.39
CA PHE A 13 -2.25 -13.05 -4.09
C PHE A 13 -2.48 -11.53 -4.03
N ARG A 14 -3.73 -11.07 -4.21
CA ARG A 14 -4.12 -9.67 -4.02
C ARG A 14 -3.85 -9.18 -2.61
N THR A 15 -4.19 -9.99 -1.61
CA THR A 15 -3.97 -9.68 -0.19
C THR A 15 -2.48 -9.65 0.15
N PHE A 16 -1.68 -10.57 -0.40
CA PHE A 16 -0.24 -10.61 -0.17
C PHE A 16 0.44 -9.38 -0.77
N ILE A 17 0.16 -9.05 -2.03
CA ILE A 17 0.64 -7.80 -2.64
C ILE A 17 0.19 -6.61 -1.80
N ALA A 18 -1.07 -6.60 -1.36
CA ALA A 18 -1.61 -5.52 -0.58
C ALA A 18 -0.89 -5.27 0.74
N VAL A 19 -0.63 -6.35 1.48
CA VAL A 19 0.03 -6.25 2.77
C VAL A 19 1.51 -5.91 2.57
N PHE A 20 2.23 -6.63 1.71
CA PHE A 20 3.68 -6.45 1.58
C PHE A 20 4.07 -5.15 0.86
N VAL A 21 3.48 -4.89 -0.32
CA VAL A 21 3.80 -3.68 -1.09
C VAL A 21 3.23 -2.46 -0.36
N GLY A 22 2.01 -2.57 0.16
CA GLY A 22 1.40 -1.47 0.90
C GLY A 22 2.15 -1.12 2.18
N TYR A 23 2.61 -2.11 2.94
CA TYR A 23 3.45 -1.88 4.12
C TYR A 23 4.78 -1.24 3.75
N PHE A 24 5.48 -1.78 2.74
CA PHE A 24 6.79 -1.28 2.33
C PHE A 24 6.72 0.19 1.86
N LEU A 25 5.74 0.51 1.02
CA LEU A 25 5.50 1.88 0.57
C LEU A 25 5.16 2.77 1.76
N SER A 26 4.18 2.37 2.57
CA SER A 26 3.74 3.16 3.73
C SER A 26 4.87 3.45 4.70
N TYR A 27 5.76 2.49 4.95
CA TYR A 27 6.95 2.69 5.77
C TYR A 27 7.91 3.73 5.17
N LYS A 28 8.18 3.65 3.86
CA LYS A 28 9.04 4.62 3.16
C LYS A 28 8.46 6.03 3.21
N PHE A 29 7.18 6.17 2.92
CA PHE A 29 6.46 7.44 3.01
C PHE A 29 6.39 7.96 4.45
N ALA A 30 6.15 7.10 5.43
CA ALA A 30 6.10 7.47 6.84
C ALA A 30 7.44 8.00 7.39
N ILE A 31 8.57 7.63 6.79
CA ILE A 31 9.88 8.15 7.18
C ILE A 31 10.17 9.46 6.46
N LYS A 32 10.05 9.48 5.13
CA LYS A 32 10.51 10.61 4.31
C LYS A 32 9.53 11.76 4.22
N LEU A 33 8.23 11.49 4.17
CA LEU A 33 7.23 12.54 4.00
C LEU A 33 7.16 13.50 5.20
N PRO A 34 7.25 13.05 6.46
CA PRO A 34 7.33 13.95 7.60
C PRO A 34 8.58 14.84 7.62
N GLU A 35 9.69 14.37 7.05
CA GLU A 35 10.92 15.16 6.91
C GLU A 35 10.74 16.25 5.86
N ILE A 36 10.15 15.92 4.70
CA ILE A 36 9.82 16.89 3.64
C ILE A 36 8.81 17.94 4.14
N LEU A 37 7.83 17.51 4.93
CA LEU A 37 6.82 18.37 5.56
C LEU A 37 7.36 19.11 6.79
N ASN A 38 8.63 18.89 7.17
CA ASN A 38 9.31 19.51 8.30
C ASN A 38 8.54 19.40 9.62
N LEU A 39 7.94 18.23 9.87
CA LEU A 39 7.13 17.96 11.06
C LEU A 39 8.01 17.79 12.31
N SER A 40 7.51 18.24 13.46
CA SER A 40 8.13 17.98 14.76
C SER A 40 8.17 16.48 15.06
N ASN A 41 9.16 16.01 15.81
CA ASN A 41 9.37 14.57 16.06
C ASN A 41 8.15 13.84 16.66
N GLN A 42 7.36 14.51 17.52
CA GLN A 42 6.10 13.95 18.02
C GLN A 42 5.06 13.77 16.91
N ASN A 43 4.96 14.73 15.99
CA ASN A 43 4.00 14.69 14.88
C ASN A 43 4.40 13.68 13.80
N LYS A 44 5.69 13.32 13.67
CA LYS A 44 6.17 12.30 12.72
C LYS A 44 5.54 10.94 12.99
N ILE A 45 5.51 10.49 14.25
CA ILE A 45 4.96 9.18 14.64
C ILE A 45 3.45 9.15 14.42
N VAL A 46 2.76 10.23 14.80
CA VAL A 46 1.31 10.35 14.61
C VAL A 46 0.97 10.35 13.11
N PHE A 47 1.71 11.12 12.31
CA PHE A 47 1.55 11.14 10.85
C PHE A 47 1.78 9.76 10.25
N ALA A 48 2.87 9.07 10.62
CA ALA A 48 3.19 7.73 10.14
C ALA A 48 2.04 6.74 10.38
N ASN A 49 1.48 6.74 11.60
CA ASN A 49 0.36 5.86 11.95
C ASN A 49 -0.93 6.20 11.19
N PHE A 50 -1.27 7.48 11.09
CA PHE A 50 -2.45 7.91 10.31
C PHE A 50 -2.30 7.62 8.82
N PHE A 51 -1.10 7.86 8.27
CA PHE A 51 -0.78 7.57 6.88
C PHE A 51 -0.86 6.07 6.59
N LEU A 52 -0.25 5.24 7.44
CA LEU A 52 -0.34 3.79 7.35
C LEU A 52 -1.79 3.33 7.35
N MET A 53 -2.60 3.80 8.31
CA MET A 53 -4.01 3.44 8.40
C MET A 53 -4.78 3.84 7.13
N GLY A 54 -4.67 5.11 6.71
CA GLY A 54 -5.35 5.62 5.52
C GLY A 54 -4.92 4.88 4.24
N PHE A 55 -3.63 4.62 4.09
CA PHE A 55 -3.08 3.86 2.98
C PHE A 55 -3.62 2.43 2.97
N PHE A 56 -3.59 1.72 4.10
CA PHE A 56 -4.10 0.35 4.19
C PHE A 56 -5.60 0.27 3.88
N THR A 57 -6.42 1.20 4.38
CA THR A 57 -7.85 1.24 4.09
C THR A 57 -8.11 1.49 2.60
N PHE A 58 -7.46 2.52 2.04
CA PHE A 58 -7.57 2.85 0.62
C PHE A 58 -7.12 1.68 -0.26
N TRP A 59 -6.03 1.02 0.13
CA TRP A 59 -5.49 -0.12 -0.59
C TRP A 59 -6.40 -1.35 -0.53
N ALA A 60 -6.98 -1.65 0.63
CA ALA A 60 -7.94 -2.74 0.79
C ALA A 60 -9.15 -2.52 -0.14
N MET A 61 -9.69 -1.31 -0.19
CA MET A 61 -10.76 -0.94 -1.11
C MET A 61 -10.37 -1.10 -2.59
N LEU A 62 -9.19 -0.59 -2.98
CA LEU A 62 -8.67 -0.75 -4.35
C LEU A 62 -8.51 -2.22 -4.76
N SER A 63 -7.99 -3.06 -3.85
CA SER A 63 -7.75 -4.48 -4.13
C SER A 63 -9.03 -5.28 -4.37
N TYR A 64 -10.14 -4.81 -3.80
CA TYR A 64 -11.47 -5.39 -3.96
C TYR A 64 -12.12 -4.95 -5.27
N ILE A 65 -11.99 -3.67 -5.63
CA ILE A 65 -12.65 -3.07 -6.80
C ILE A 65 -11.90 -3.35 -8.11
N LEU A 66 -10.57 -3.24 -8.10
CA LEU A 66 -9.78 -3.30 -9.33
C LEU A 66 -9.43 -4.72 -9.77
N ASP A 67 -9.28 -4.90 -11.08
CA ASP A 67 -8.64 -6.08 -11.65
C ASP A 67 -7.15 -6.15 -11.31
N ALA A 68 -6.62 -7.37 -11.22
CA ALA A 68 -5.23 -7.63 -10.85
C ALA A 68 -4.22 -6.89 -11.75
N LYS A 69 -4.53 -6.72 -13.04
CA LYS A 69 -3.68 -5.96 -13.98
C LYS A 69 -3.50 -4.50 -13.56
N TYR A 70 -4.55 -3.85 -13.07
CA TYR A 70 -4.50 -2.45 -12.64
C TYR A 70 -3.82 -2.31 -11.28
N ILE A 71 -4.00 -3.30 -10.38
CA ILE A 71 -3.28 -3.35 -9.10
C ILE A 71 -1.76 -3.40 -9.36
N ILE A 72 -1.31 -4.23 -10.30
CA ILE A 72 0.11 -4.33 -10.66
C ILE A 72 0.64 -3.00 -11.21
N ILE A 73 -0.07 -2.36 -12.14
CA ILE A 73 0.32 -1.04 -12.68
C ILE A 73 0.42 -0.01 -11.55
N PHE A 74 -0.56 0.01 -10.64
CA PHE A 74 -0.57 0.93 -9.50
C PHE A 74 0.60 0.66 -8.54
N CYS A 75 0.94 -0.60 -8.27
CA CYS A 75 2.14 -0.97 -7.52
C CYS A 75 3.43 -0.45 -8.19
N ILE A 76 3.54 -0.57 -9.51
CA ILE A 76 4.71 -0.09 -10.26
C ILE A 76 4.83 1.43 -10.14
N ILE A 77 3.73 2.16 -10.30
CA ILE A 77 3.70 3.62 -10.17
C ILE A 77 4.17 4.04 -8.77
N LEU A 78 3.64 3.40 -7.72
CA LEU A 78 4.01 3.73 -6.34
C LEU A 78 5.45 3.36 -6.01
N LEU A 79 5.94 2.23 -6.53
CA LEU A 79 7.36 1.87 -6.40
C LEU A 79 8.27 2.90 -7.07
N GLY A 80 7.91 3.36 -8.27
CA GLY A 80 8.60 4.46 -8.94
C GLY A 80 8.60 5.74 -8.09
N TRP A 81 7.48 6.04 -7.46
CA TRP A 81 7.37 7.21 -6.58
C TRP A 81 8.26 7.10 -5.34
N THR A 82 8.42 5.91 -4.76
CA THR A 82 9.33 5.68 -3.63
C THR A 82 10.83 5.73 -3.98
N ILE A 83 11.20 5.69 -5.26
CA ILE A 83 12.58 5.91 -5.68
C ILE A 83 12.89 7.41 -5.72
N ILE A 84 11.90 8.22 -6.13
CA ILE A 84 12.01 9.68 -6.24
C ILE A 84 12.01 10.34 -4.86
N LEU A 85 11.15 9.85 -3.96
CA LEU A 85 11.12 10.24 -2.55
C LEU A 85 12.34 9.70 -1.82
#